data_AF-A0A956PRF4-F1
#
_entry.id   AF-A0A956PRF4-F1
#
_cell.length_a   1.000
_cell.length_b   1.000
_cell.length_c   1.000
_cell.angle_alpha   90.00
_cell.angle_beta   90.00
_cell.angle_gamma   90.00
#
_symmetry.space_group_name_H-M   'P 1'
#
loop_
_entity.id
_entity.type
_entity.pdbx_description
1 polymer ?
#
loop_
_entity_poly.entity_id
_entity_poly.type
_entity_poly.pdbx_seq_one_letter_code
_entity_poly.pdbx_strand_id
1 'polypeptide(L)'
;PDYARGKHNPASVQYPHPLLEKIAKETYGILVYQEQVMQAANLLAGFSLGQADLLRRAMGKKDAAEMARQRLIFVEGCLKTNDIQQKQANDVFDLLEKFAQYGFNKSHSAAYGIVTYRTAYLKANFPVEFMAAVLSYEISNPDKIANFVSECFEMGIKVLPPDINKS
;
A
#
# COMPACT_ATOMS: atom_id res chain seq x y z
N PRO A 1 2.65 -15.32 4.02
CA PRO A 1 1.36 -15.18 4.75
C PRO A 1 0.32 -14.43 3.88
N ASP A 2 -0.95 -14.45 4.28
CA ASP A 2 -2.19 -14.26 3.48
C ASP A 2 -2.12 -13.51 2.15
N TYR A 3 -1.51 -12.32 2.06
CA TYR A 3 -1.37 -11.57 0.81
C TYR A 3 -0.65 -12.38 -0.27
N ALA A 4 0.48 -13.02 0.08
CA ALA A 4 1.22 -13.87 -0.84
C ALA A 4 0.41 -15.12 -1.25
N ARG A 5 -0.35 -15.70 -0.31
CA ARG A 5 -1.21 -16.86 -0.60
C ARG A 5 -2.33 -16.48 -1.57
N GLY A 6 -2.99 -15.36 -1.35
CA GLY A 6 -4.01 -14.82 -2.26
C GLY A 6 -3.43 -14.42 -3.62
N LYS A 7 -2.21 -13.88 -3.66
CA LYS A 7 -1.49 -13.59 -4.91
C LYS A 7 -1.20 -14.85 -5.73
N HIS A 8 -0.75 -15.93 -5.09
CA HIS A 8 -0.45 -17.19 -5.75
C HIS A 8 -1.71 -18.00 -6.11
N ASN A 9 -2.74 -17.96 -5.25
CA ASN A 9 -4.02 -18.63 -5.46
C ASN A 9 -5.18 -17.67 -5.17
N PRO A 10 -5.62 -16.88 -6.16
CA PRO A 10 -6.73 -15.93 -5.99
C PRO A 10 -8.06 -16.58 -5.56
N ALA A 11 -8.28 -17.85 -5.89
CA ALA A 11 -9.48 -18.58 -5.48
C ALA A 11 -9.53 -18.89 -3.97
N SER A 12 -8.40 -18.76 -3.27
CA SER A 12 -8.35 -18.92 -1.80
C SER A 12 -8.80 -17.67 -1.03
N VAL A 13 -9.02 -16.56 -1.72
CA VAL A 13 -9.43 -15.30 -1.10
C VAL A 13 -10.90 -15.35 -0.72
N GLN A 14 -11.19 -15.09 0.56
CA GLN A 14 -12.56 -14.98 1.06
C GLN A 14 -12.86 -13.53 1.43
N TYR A 15 -14.04 -13.07 1.02
CA TYR A 15 -14.53 -11.73 1.33
C TYR A 15 -15.67 -11.83 2.33
N PRO A 16 -15.69 -11.00 3.39
CA PRO A 16 -16.80 -10.97 4.35
C PRO A 16 -18.14 -10.54 3.73
N HIS A 17 -18.10 -9.82 2.61
CA HIS A 17 -19.26 -9.43 1.84
C HIS A 17 -18.91 -9.34 0.34
N PRO A 18 -19.79 -9.77 -0.60
CA PRO A 18 -19.50 -9.71 -2.05
C PRO A 18 -19.11 -8.32 -2.56
N LEU A 19 -19.69 -7.26 -2.02
CA LEU A 19 -19.35 -5.88 -2.43
C LEU A 19 -17.91 -5.49 -2.06
N LEU A 20 -17.31 -6.10 -1.02
CA LEU A 20 -15.91 -5.82 -0.66
C LEU A 20 -14.93 -6.37 -1.69
N GLU A 21 -15.32 -7.35 -2.51
CA GLU A 21 -14.48 -7.83 -3.61
C GLU A 21 -14.10 -6.67 -4.54
N LYS A 22 -15.04 -5.79 -4.88
CA LYS A 22 -14.79 -4.65 -5.78
C LYS A 22 -13.69 -3.70 -5.28
N ILE A 23 -13.42 -3.69 -3.98
CA ILE A 23 -12.48 -2.77 -3.32
C ILE A 23 -11.16 -3.48 -3.00
N ALA A 24 -11.23 -4.71 -2.50
CA ALA A 24 -10.09 -5.45 -2.00
C ALA A 24 -9.52 -6.47 -2.99
N LYS A 25 -10.10 -6.62 -4.19
CA LYS A 25 -9.61 -7.59 -5.20
C LYS A 25 -8.16 -7.33 -5.63
N GLU A 26 -7.78 -6.07 -5.85
CA GLU A 26 -6.42 -5.69 -6.21
C GLU A 26 -5.40 -6.07 -5.12
N THR A 27 -5.87 -6.16 -3.87
CA THR A 27 -5.07 -6.49 -2.69
C THR A 27 -5.43 -7.86 -2.10
N TYR A 28 -6.01 -8.74 -2.91
CA TYR A 28 -6.32 -10.14 -2.57
C TYR A 28 -7.15 -10.30 -1.29
N GLY A 29 -8.18 -9.47 -1.12
CA GLY A 29 -9.10 -9.50 0.02
C GLY A 29 -8.58 -8.80 1.28
N ILE A 30 -7.35 -8.28 1.25
CA ILE A 30 -6.74 -7.60 2.39
C ILE A 30 -6.89 -6.11 2.22
N LEU A 31 -7.42 -5.42 3.23
CA LEU A 31 -7.46 -3.96 3.23
C LEU A 31 -6.09 -3.43 3.63
N VAL A 32 -5.43 -2.77 2.68
CA VAL A 32 -4.07 -2.23 2.84
C VAL A 32 -4.10 -0.71 2.87
N TYR A 33 -5.03 -0.10 2.13
CA TYR A 33 -5.04 1.33 1.91
C TYR A 33 -6.17 2.04 2.65
N GLN A 34 -5.91 3.27 3.07
CA GLN A 34 -6.91 4.15 3.68
C GLN A 34 -8.08 4.43 2.74
N GLU A 35 -7.78 4.60 1.45
CA GLU A 35 -8.76 4.82 0.40
C GLU A 35 -9.72 3.63 0.24
N GLN A 36 -9.25 2.40 0.50
CA GLN A 36 -10.12 1.21 0.47
C GLN A 36 -11.15 1.23 1.62
N VAL A 37 -10.75 1.70 2.81
CA VAL A 37 -11.68 1.87 3.94
C VAL A 37 -12.75 2.90 3.60
N MET A 38 -12.35 4.03 3.00
CA MET A 38 -13.28 5.07 2.58
C MET A 38 -14.26 4.57 1.51
N GLN A 39 -13.75 3.85 0.50
CA GLN A 39 -14.56 3.23 -0.55
C GLN A 39 -15.51 2.17 0.01
N ALA A 40 -15.09 1.39 1.00
CA ALA A 40 -15.95 0.40 1.65
C ALA A 40 -17.10 1.06 2.41
N ALA A 41 -16.83 2.14 3.16
CA ALA A 41 -17.86 2.90 3.84
C ALA A 41 -18.88 3.52 2.86
N ASN A 42 -18.40 4.07 1.75
CA ASN A 42 -19.27 4.61 0.70
C ASN A 42 -20.11 3.50 0.04
N LEU A 43 -19.48 2.42 -0.40
CA LEU A 43 -20.15 1.37 -1.17
C LEU A 43 -21.12 0.55 -0.32
N LEU A 44 -20.77 0.24 0.92
CA LEU A 44 -21.58 -0.61 1.79
C LEU A 44 -22.64 0.18 2.54
N ALA A 45 -22.28 1.33 3.13
CA ALA A 45 -23.15 2.09 4.01
C ALA A 45 -23.71 3.38 3.39
N GLY A 46 -23.38 3.67 2.13
CA GLY A 46 -23.86 4.87 1.44
C GLY A 46 -23.22 6.18 1.96
N PHE A 47 -22.08 6.09 2.65
CA PHE A 47 -21.40 7.29 3.17
C PHE A 47 -20.98 8.21 2.02
N SER A 48 -21.22 9.51 2.14
CA SER A 48 -20.55 10.49 1.30
C SER A 48 -19.02 10.42 1.49
N LEU A 49 -18.25 10.92 0.52
CA LEU A 49 -16.78 10.97 0.64
C LEU A 49 -16.30 11.73 1.89
N GLY A 50 -17.04 12.79 2.29
CA GLY A 50 -16.75 13.53 3.52
C GLY A 50 -16.98 12.70 4.78
N GLN A 51 -18.09 11.96 4.85
CA GLN A 51 -18.36 11.04 5.97
C GLN A 51 -17.34 9.91 6.04
N ALA A 52 -16.93 9.37 4.88
CA ALA A 52 -15.91 8.34 4.81
C ALA A 52 -14.53 8.84 5.31
N ASP A 53 -14.15 10.10 5.01
CA ASP A 53 -12.93 10.68 5.58
C ASP A 53 -13.04 10.93 7.10
N LEU A 54 -14.21 11.32 7.61
CA LEU A 54 -14.44 11.43 9.05
C LEU A 54 -14.23 10.07 9.75
N LEU A 55 -14.77 8.99 9.20
CA LEU A 55 -14.54 7.63 9.69
C LEU A 55 -13.04 7.28 9.68
N ARG A 56 -12.36 7.53 8.56
CA ARG A 56 -10.91 7.29 8.43
C ARG A 56 -10.11 8.05 9.50
N ARG A 57 -10.45 9.32 9.77
CA ARG A 57 -9.81 10.14 10.80
C ARG A 57 -10.08 9.61 12.20
N ALA A 58 -11.31 9.20 12.50
CA ALA A 58 -11.69 8.61 13.78
C ALA A 58 -10.89 7.32 14.07
N MET A 59 -10.78 6.45 13.06
CA MET A 59 -9.97 5.23 13.14
C MET A 59 -8.48 5.54 13.38
N GLY A 60 -7.92 6.53 12.66
CA GLY A 60 -6.52 6.93 12.85
C GLY A 60 -6.23 7.51 14.23
N LYS A 61 -7.18 8.23 14.83
CA LYS A 61 -7.07 8.78 16.19
C LYS A 61 -7.39 7.78 17.30
N LYS A 62 -7.96 6.62 16.97
CA LYS A 62 -8.46 5.62 17.93
C LYS A 62 -9.47 6.21 18.92
N ASP A 63 -10.33 7.11 18.45
CA ASP A 63 -11.37 7.73 19.27
C ASP A 63 -12.53 6.75 19.47
N ALA A 64 -12.57 6.08 20.62
CA ALA A 64 -13.56 5.05 20.92
C ALA A 64 -15.01 5.57 20.88
N ALA A 65 -15.24 6.81 21.35
CA ALA A 65 -16.58 7.38 21.39
C ALA A 65 -17.06 7.75 19.97
N GLU A 66 -16.19 8.31 19.15
CA GLU A 66 -16.50 8.58 17.75
C GLU A 66 -16.69 7.29 16.96
N MET A 67 -15.83 6.29 17.17
CA MET A 67 -15.93 4.98 16.51
C MET A 67 -17.26 4.28 16.81
N ALA A 68 -17.72 4.30 18.07
CA ALA A 68 -19.03 3.77 18.45
C ALA A 68 -20.17 4.49 17.72
N ARG A 69 -20.08 5.82 17.58
CA ARG A 69 -21.09 6.60 16.84
C ARG A 69 -21.07 6.25 15.35
N GLN A 70 -19.89 6.22 14.74
CA GLN A 70 -19.74 5.89 13.32
C GLN A 70 -20.18 4.46 13.01
N ARG A 71 -19.98 3.51 13.93
CA ARG A 71 -20.46 2.12 13.80
C ARG A 71 -21.98 2.07 13.66
N LEU A 72 -22.72 2.81 14.50
CA LEU A 72 -24.18 2.87 14.40
C LEU A 72 -24.63 3.41 13.04
N ILE A 73 -24.03 4.52 12.59
CA ILE A 73 -24.33 5.13 11.30
C ILE A 73 -23.99 4.17 10.15
N PHE A 74 -22.86 3.46 10.24
CA PHE A 74 -22.43 2.49 9.23
C PHE A 74 -23.40 1.31 9.13
N VAL A 75 -23.81 0.74 10.28
CA VAL A 75 -24.74 -0.39 10.32
C VAL A 75 -26.11 0.01 9.77
N GLU A 76 -26.63 1.17 10.18
CA GLU A 76 -27.90 1.70 9.66
C GLU A 76 -27.82 1.98 8.15
N GLY A 77 -26.70 2.57 7.71
CA GLY A 77 -26.43 2.84 6.30
C GLY A 77 -26.33 1.55 5.48
N CYS A 78 -25.71 0.50 6.02
CA CYS A 78 -25.57 -0.81 5.40
C CYS A 78 -26.94 -1.46 5.14
N LEU A 79 -27.83 -1.40 6.13
CA LEU A 79 -29.20 -1.89 5.99
C LEU A 79 -29.97 -1.09 4.93
N LYS A 80 -29.90 0.25 5.00
CA LYS A 80 -30.65 1.12 4.07
C LYS A 80 -30.16 1.05 2.62
N THR A 81 -28.85 0.91 2.41
CA THR A 81 -28.24 1.04 1.07
C THR A 81 -28.19 -0.30 0.34
N ASN A 82 -27.88 -1.38 1.06
CA ASN A 82 -27.59 -2.69 0.45
C ASN A 82 -28.30 -3.86 1.16
N ASP A 83 -29.24 -3.60 2.08
CA ASP A 83 -29.95 -4.62 2.87
C ASP A 83 -29.01 -5.57 3.65
N ILE A 84 -27.85 -5.05 4.05
CA ILE A 84 -26.86 -5.83 4.81
C ILE A 84 -27.30 -5.88 6.27
N GLN A 85 -27.56 -7.10 6.74
CA GLN A 85 -28.04 -7.35 8.10
C GLN A 85 -27.03 -6.88 9.16
N GLN A 86 -27.56 -6.46 10.31
CA GLN A 86 -26.77 -5.86 11.39
C GLN A 86 -25.56 -6.70 11.82
N LYS A 87 -25.70 -8.03 11.88
CA LYS A 87 -24.59 -8.92 12.24
C LYS A 87 -23.42 -8.80 11.25
N GLN A 88 -23.70 -8.95 9.95
CA GLN A 88 -22.69 -8.88 8.90
C GLN A 88 -22.09 -7.47 8.79
N ALA A 89 -22.91 -6.43 8.98
CA ALA A 89 -22.42 -5.05 8.99
C ALA A 89 -21.44 -4.80 10.15
N ASN A 90 -21.69 -5.36 11.34
CA ASN A 90 -20.75 -5.28 12.45
C ASN A 90 -19.45 -6.04 12.18
N ASP A 91 -19.54 -7.27 11.65
CA ASP A 91 -18.36 -8.07 11.30
C ASP A 91 -17.46 -7.33 10.28
N VAL A 92 -18.08 -6.66 9.29
CA VAL A 92 -17.35 -5.83 8.33
C VAL A 92 -16.76 -4.59 8.99
N PHE A 93 -17.49 -3.93 9.88
CA PHE A 93 -16.96 -2.75 10.58
C PHE A 93 -15.75 -3.10 11.46
N ASP A 94 -15.79 -4.24 12.16
CA ASP A 94 -14.65 -4.76 12.94
C ASP A 94 -13.42 -4.98 12.06
N LEU A 95 -13.64 -5.50 10.85
CA LEU A 95 -12.58 -5.65 9.86
C LEU A 95 -11.99 -4.30 9.46
N LEU A 96 -12.85 -3.32 9.13
CA LEU A 96 -12.42 -1.97 8.76
C LEU A 96 -11.63 -1.31 9.89
N GLU A 97 -12.10 -1.41 11.13
CA GLU A 97 -11.46 -0.86 12.32
C GLU A 97 -10.08 -1.49 12.57
N LYS A 98 -9.97 -2.83 12.46
CA LYS A 98 -8.70 -3.54 12.62
C LYS A 98 -7.66 -3.10 11.58
N PHE A 99 -8.06 -2.96 10.31
CA PHE A 99 -7.14 -2.60 9.24
C PHE A 99 -6.81 -1.12 9.18
N ALA A 100 -7.72 -0.24 9.60
CA ALA A 100 -7.46 1.19 9.57
C ALA A 100 -6.31 1.62 10.50
N GLN A 101 -5.98 0.81 11.51
CA GLN A 101 -4.77 1.02 12.33
C GLN A 101 -3.46 0.88 11.55
N TYR A 102 -3.47 0.18 10.43
CA TYR A 102 -2.31 -0.09 9.58
C TYR A 102 -2.50 0.41 8.15
N GLY A 103 -3.59 1.15 7.88
CA GLY A 103 -3.93 1.61 6.54
C GLY A 103 -2.90 2.61 6.02
N PHE A 104 -2.33 2.33 4.86
CA PHE A 104 -1.39 3.23 4.17
C PHE A 104 -2.11 4.14 3.18
N ASN A 105 -1.54 5.31 2.94
CA ASN A 105 -2.06 6.22 1.93
C ASN A 105 -1.66 5.73 0.52
N LYS A 106 -2.63 5.32 -0.30
CA LYS A 106 -2.37 4.71 -1.61
C LYS A 106 -1.70 5.68 -2.57
N SER A 107 -2.09 6.95 -2.57
CA SER A 107 -1.53 7.93 -3.51
C SER A 107 -0.03 8.19 -3.24
N HIS A 108 0.37 8.29 -1.97
CA HIS A 108 1.77 8.38 -1.58
C HIS A 108 2.54 7.11 -1.95
N SER A 109 2.01 5.93 -1.62
CA SER A 109 2.64 4.65 -1.97
C SER A 109 2.80 4.46 -3.49
N ALA A 110 1.79 4.84 -4.28
CA ALA A 110 1.83 4.73 -5.73
C ALA A 110 2.88 5.66 -6.36
N ALA A 111 2.96 6.91 -5.89
CA ALA A 111 3.94 7.88 -6.38
C ALA A 111 5.37 7.40 -6.15
N TYR A 112 5.69 6.91 -4.95
CA TYR A 112 7.01 6.34 -4.65
C TYR A 112 7.24 5.01 -5.38
N GLY A 113 6.20 4.20 -5.57
CA GLY A 113 6.26 2.97 -6.35
C GLY A 113 6.73 3.20 -7.79
N ILE A 114 6.33 4.32 -8.42
CA ILE A 114 6.80 4.70 -9.76
C ILE A 114 8.30 5.00 -9.75
N VAL A 115 8.81 5.71 -8.75
CA VAL A 115 10.24 6.00 -8.63
C VAL A 115 11.04 4.70 -8.48
N THR A 116 10.60 3.81 -7.59
CA THR A 116 11.21 2.48 -7.39
C THR A 116 11.19 1.64 -8.67
N TYR A 117 10.08 1.66 -9.42
CA TYR A 117 10.00 0.95 -10.70
C TYR A 117 11.00 1.52 -11.72
N ARG A 118 11.11 2.85 -11.81
CA ARG A 118 12.04 3.51 -12.73
C ARG A 118 13.49 3.21 -12.39
N THR A 119 13.87 3.23 -11.12
CA THR A 119 15.24 2.89 -10.71
C THR A 119 15.56 1.42 -10.98
N ALA A 120 14.62 0.52 -10.68
CA ALA A 120 14.78 -0.91 -11.00
C ALA A 120 14.88 -1.15 -12.52
N TYR A 121 14.07 -0.45 -13.32
CA TYR A 121 14.11 -0.53 -14.78
C TYR A 121 15.47 -0.06 -15.33
N LEU A 122 15.99 1.07 -14.85
CA LEU A 122 17.30 1.57 -15.25
C LEU A 122 18.41 0.60 -14.83
N LYS A 123 18.38 0.08 -13.60
CA LYS A 123 19.35 -0.92 -13.15
C LYS A 123 19.32 -2.20 -13.99
N ALA A 124 18.14 -2.64 -14.43
CA ALA A 124 17.99 -3.87 -15.22
C ALA A 124 18.41 -3.71 -16.70
N ASN A 125 18.21 -2.53 -17.30
CA ASN A 125 18.39 -2.32 -18.74
C ASN A 125 19.63 -1.48 -19.10
N PHE A 126 20.09 -0.62 -18.19
CA PHE A 126 21.26 0.25 -18.33
C PHE A 126 22.14 0.17 -17.07
N PRO A 127 22.61 -1.04 -16.70
CA PRO A 127 23.23 -1.29 -15.39
C PRO A 127 24.51 -0.50 -15.18
N VAL A 128 25.33 -0.32 -16.22
CA VAL A 128 26.62 0.38 -16.11
C VAL A 128 26.39 1.87 -15.89
N GLU A 129 25.54 2.49 -16.70
CA GLU A 129 25.20 3.91 -16.60
C GLU A 129 24.46 4.22 -15.30
N PHE A 130 23.55 3.34 -14.89
CA PHE A 130 22.83 3.47 -13.63
C PHE A 130 23.78 3.41 -12.43
N MET A 131 24.66 2.41 -12.38
CA MET A 131 25.62 2.30 -11.28
C MET A 131 26.64 3.43 -11.28
N ALA A 132 27.08 3.90 -12.45
CA ALA A 132 27.92 5.10 -12.55
C ALA A 132 27.22 6.33 -11.95
N ALA A 133 25.94 6.55 -12.29
CA ALA A 133 25.15 7.65 -11.73
C ALA A 133 24.98 7.54 -10.20
N VAL A 134 24.74 6.34 -9.67
CA VAL A 134 24.65 6.10 -8.21
C VAL A 134 25.97 6.41 -7.52
N LEU A 135 27.11 5.95 -8.08
CA LEU A 135 28.44 6.24 -7.55
C LEU A 135 28.75 7.75 -7.60
N SER A 136 28.40 8.44 -8.68
CA SER A 136 28.57 9.89 -8.77
C SER A 136 27.73 10.65 -7.73
N TYR A 137 26.50 10.20 -7.47
CA TYR A 137 25.63 10.82 -6.47
C TYR A 137 26.16 10.66 -5.04
N GLU A 138 26.77 9.51 -4.74
CA GLU A 138 27.25 9.16 -3.39
C GLU A 138 28.76 9.41 -3.21
N ILE A 139 29.39 10.17 -4.10
CA ILE A 139 30.85 10.39 -4.15
C ILE A 139 31.45 10.91 -2.84
N SER A 140 30.66 11.62 -2.04
CA SER A 140 31.07 12.17 -0.74
C SER A 140 30.90 11.19 0.43
N ASN A 141 30.37 9.99 0.20
CA ASN A 141 30.13 8.97 1.22
C ASN A 141 30.95 7.69 0.92
N PRO A 142 32.17 7.56 1.49
CA PRO A 142 33.06 6.43 1.22
C PRO A 142 32.45 5.06 1.55
N ASP A 143 31.68 4.95 2.64
CA ASP A 143 31.05 3.69 3.06
C ASP A 143 30.03 3.21 2.03
N LYS A 144 29.23 4.14 1.49
CA LYS A 144 28.27 3.81 0.42
C LYS A 144 28.96 3.50 -0.90
N ILE A 145 30.02 4.23 -1.26
CA ILE A 145 30.82 3.94 -2.45
C ILE A 145 31.35 2.51 -2.39
N ALA A 146 31.92 2.08 -1.25
CA ALA A 146 32.40 0.72 -1.08
C ALA A 146 31.29 -0.32 -1.31
N ASN A 147 30.09 -0.10 -0.76
CA ASN A 147 28.94 -0.99 -0.96
C ASN A 147 28.52 -1.07 -2.44
N PHE A 148 28.43 0.07 -3.13
CA PHE A 148 28.02 0.10 -4.54
C PHE A 148 29.08 -0.45 -5.49
N VAL A 149 30.37 -0.30 -5.17
CA VAL A 149 31.45 -0.95 -5.93
C VAL A 149 31.38 -2.48 -5.75
N SER A 150 31.08 -2.97 -4.55
CA SER A 150 30.87 -4.40 -4.32
C SER A 150 29.68 -4.94 -5.14
N GLU A 151 28.56 -4.21 -5.14
CA GLU A 151 27.39 -4.55 -5.97
C GLU A 151 27.74 -4.59 -7.46
N CYS A 152 28.54 -3.64 -7.97
CA CYS A 152 29.00 -3.68 -9.36
C CYS A 152 29.73 -4.99 -9.67
N PHE A 153 30.58 -5.49 -8.76
CA PHE A 153 31.27 -6.77 -8.97
C PHE A 153 30.31 -7.96 -8.95
N GLU A 154 29.32 -7.98 -8.05
CA GLU A 154 28.28 -9.02 -8.03
C GLU A 154 27.43 -9.02 -9.30
N MET A 155 27.19 -7.84 -9.88
CA MET A 155 26.53 -7.65 -11.17
C MET A 155 27.43 -7.97 -12.37
N GLY A 156 28.71 -8.28 -12.18
CA GLY A 156 29.68 -8.54 -13.24
C GLY A 156 30.20 -7.29 -13.96
N ILE A 157 30.00 -6.10 -13.38
CA ILE A 157 30.47 -4.82 -13.91
C ILE A 157 31.91 -4.57 -13.45
N LYS A 158 32.81 -4.35 -14.41
CA LYS A 158 34.20 -4.00 -14.11
C LYS A 158 34.31 -2.53 -13.71
N VAL A 159 34.71 -2.28 -12.47
CA VAL A 159 35.07 -0.94 -11.97
C VAL A 159 36.58 -0.75 -12.08
N LEU A 160 37.00 0.33 -12.74
CA LEU A 160 38.42 0.67 -12.90
C LEU A 160 38.86 1.68 -11.82
N PRO A 161 40.14 1.65 -11.40
CA PRO A 161 40.70 2.74 -10.61
C PRO A 161 40.74 4.03 -11.44
N PRO A 162 40.80 5.21 -10.79
CA PRO A 162 40.89 6.49 -11.50
C PRO A 162 42.17 6.57 -12.35
N ASP A 163 42.05 7.20 -13.52
CA ASP A 163 43.13 7.47 -14.48
C ASP A 163 43.09 8.94 -14.90
N ILE A 164 44.22 9.64 -14.80
CA ILE A 164 44.33 11.09 -15.07
C ILE A 164 43.92 11.49 -16.50
N ASN A 165 43.98 10.58 -17.47
CA ASN A 165 43.72 10.86 -18.88
C ASN A 165 42.32 10.42 -19.35
N LYS A 166 41.60 9.60 -18.57
CA LYS A 166 40.37 8.92 -19.03
C LYS A 166 39.18 9.01 -18.09
N SER A 167 39.37 9.53 -16.86
CA SER A 167 38.29 9.67 -15.88
C SER A 167 37.33 10.81 -16.23
#